data_AF-A0A4Q9Q8V3-F1
#
_entry.id   AF-A0A4Q9Q8V3-F1
#
_cell.length_a   1.000
_cell.length_b   1.000
_cell.length_c   1.000
_cell.angle_alpha   90.00
_cell.angle_beta   90.00
_cell.angle_gamma   90.00
#
_symmetry.space_group_name_H-M   'P 1'
#
loop_
_entity.id
_entity.type
_entity.pdbx_description
1 polymer ?
#
loop_
_entity_poly.entity_id
_entity_poly.type
_entity_poly.pdbx_seq_one_letter_code
_entity_poly.pdbx_strand_id
1 'polypeptide(L)' 'ICVICQTNAAIYTCPRCNLRTCSLSCSTKHKTLGDGCSGIRNKAAYVPMNQYGYMALMNDYTFLEEVGR' A
#
# COMPACT_ATOMS: atom_id res chain seq x y z
N ILE A 1 2.50 15.21 -8.56
CA ILE A 1 2.30 16.20 -7.47
C ILE A 1 1.77 15.48 -6.22
N CYS A 2 2.02 15.99 -5.01
CA CYS A 2 1.49 15.42 -3.76
C CYS A 2 -0.03 15.59 -3.68
N VAL A 3 -0.78 14.52 -3.37
CA VAL A 3 -2.25 14.58 -3.26
C VAL A 3 -2.70 15.43 -2.06
N ILE A 4 -1.90 15.48 -1.00
CA ILE A 4 -2.28 16.14 0.26
C ILE A 4 -2.00 17.64 0.23
N CYS A 5 -0.78 18.05 -0.12
CA CYS A 5 -0.39 19.46 -0.08
C CYS A 5 -0.40 20.14 -1.44
N GLN A 6 -0.45 19.39 -2.55
CA GLN A 6 -0.46 19.90 -3.94
C GLN A 6 0.67 20.87 -4.33
N THR A 7 1.64 21.10 -3.45
CA THR A 7 2.78 22.01 -3.68
C THR A 7 4.00 21.31 -4.24
N ASN A 8 4.38 20.18 -3.64
CA ASN A 8 5.62 19.47 -3.94
C ASN A 8 5.38 18.25 -4.83
N ALA A 9 6.43 17.82 -5.54
CA ALA A 9 6.44 16.53 -6.23
C ALA A 9 6.27 15.38 -5.22
N ALA A 10 5.51 14.35 -5.60
CA ALA A 10 5.31 13.20 -4.73
C ALA A 10 6.44 12.20 -4.91
N ILE A 11 7.06 11.78 -3.80
CA ILE A 11 8.20 10.86 -3.78
C ILE A 11 7.87 9.53 -3.07
N TYR A 12 6.77 9.48 -2.32
CA TYR A 12 6.30 8.28 -1.63
C TYR A 12 4.95 7.82 -2.19
N THR A 13 4.70 6.50 -2.15
CA THR A 13 3.42 5.89 -2.54
C THR A 13 2.94 4.97 -1.42
N CYS A 14 1.71 5.16 -0.95
CA CYS A 14 1.12 4.34 0.10
C CYS A 14 0.80 2.92 -0.42
N PRO A 15 1.22 1.83 0.26
CA PRO A 15 1.01 0.47 -0.24
C PRO A 15 -0.43 -0.05 -0.09
N ARG A 16 -1.30 0.68 0.63
CA ARG A 16 -2.71 0.31 0.81
C ARG A 16 -3.63 0.95 -0.22
N CYS A 17 -3.53 2.26 -0.38
CA CYS A 17 -4.45 3.05 -1.21
C CYS A 17 -3.77 3.68 -2.43
N ASN A 18 -2.48 3.42 -2.67
CA ASN A 18 -1.68 3.97 -3.76
C ASN A 18 -1.62 5.50 -3.82
N LEU A 19 -2.02 6.21 -2.75
CA LEU A 19 -1.89 7.67 -2.68
C LEU A 19 -0.42 8.07 -2.70
N ARG A 20 -0.13 9.12 -3.47
CA ARG A 20 1.21 9.67 -3.61
C ARG A 20 1.42 10.91 -2.74
N THR A 21 2.46 10.88 -1.92
CA THR A 21 2.77 11.94 -0.94
C THR A 21 4.22 12.43 -1.07
N CYS A 22 4.48 13.70 -0.76
CA CYS A 22 5.82 14.28 -0.85
C CYS A 22 6.68 14.09 0.42
N SER A 23 6.07 13.84 1.57
CA SER A 23 6.75 13.84 2.86
C SER A 23 6.05 12.94 3.87
N LEU A 24 6.73 12.64 4.98
CA LEU A 24 6.15 11.90 6.11
C LEU A 24 4.90 12.59 6.67
N SER A 25 4.91 13.92 6.80
CA SER A 25 3.74 14.66 7.30
C SER A 25 2.52 14.48 6.40
N CYS A 26 2.70 14.49 5.07
CA CYS A 26 1.62 14.19 4.13
C CYS A 26 1.22 12.70 4.18
N SER A 27 2.19 11.80 4.39
CA SER A 27 1.91 10.38 4.59
C SER A 27 1.05 10.14 5.84
N THR A 28 1.37 10.75 6.98
CA THR A 28 0.56 10.61 8.19
C THR A 28 -0.81 11.26 8.03
N LYS A 29 -0.88 12.46 7.43
CA LYS A 29 -2.16 13.15 7.19
C LYS A 29 -3.13 12.34 6.33
N HIS A 30 -2.66 11.68 5.25
CA HIS A 30 -3.57 10.88 4.43
C HIS A 30 -4.12 9.66 5.19
N LYS A 31 -3.41 9.15 6.19
CA LYS A 31 -3.87 8.02 7.01
C LYS A 31 -4.98 8.41 7.97
N THR A 32 -5.05 9.67 8.38
CA THR A 32 -6.04 10.19 9.32
C THR A 32 -7.25 10.85 8.63
N LEU A 33 -7.20 11.03 7.31
CA LEU A 33 -8.28 11.66 6.53
C LEU A 33 -9.33 10.62 6.09
N GLY A 34 -10.61 11.00 6.12
CA GLY A 34 -11.73 10.15 5.68
C GLY A 34 -11.95 8.93 6.57
N ASP A 35 -12.23 7.77 5.97
CA ASP A 35 -12.42 6.49 6.67
C ASP A 35 -11.13 5.91 7.29
N GLY A 36 -10.02 6.64 7.17
CA GLY A 36 -8.71 6.23 7.67
C GLY A 36 -8.03 5.22 6.75
N CYS A 37 -6.71 5.36 6.60
CA CYS A 37 -5.89 4.40 5.86
C CYS A 37 -4.88 3.76 6.81
N SER A 38 -4.94 2.43 6.95
CA SER A 38 -3.98 1.67 7.77
C SER A 38 -2.53 1.82 7.26
N GLY A 39 -2.37 2.08 5.97
CA GLY A 39 -1.06 2.10 5.31
C GLY A 39 -0.39 0.73 5.21
N ILE A 40 -1.12 -0.36 5.49
CA ILE A 40 -0.64 -1.74 5.42
C ILE A 40 -1.19 -2.40 4.15
N ARG A 41 -0.32 -3.00 3.34
CA ARG A 41 -0.73 -3.69 2.10
C ARG A 41 -1.74 -4.80 2.41
N ASN A 42 -2.75 -4.99 1.56
CA ASN A 42 -3.55 -6.21 1.63
C ASN A 42 -2.68 -7.40 1.22
N LYS A 43 -2.35 -8.31 2.15
CA LYS A 43 -1.56 -9.51 1.81
C LYS A 43 -2.39 -10.55 1.06
N ALA A 44 -3.69 -10.64 1.36
CA ALA A 44 -4.62 -11.60 0.77
C ALA A 44 -5.52 -10.98 -0.33
N ALA A 45 -5.01 -9.99 -1.08
CA ALA A 45 -5.77 -9.44 -2.20
C ALA A 45 -5.91 -10.48 -3.31
N TYR A 46 -7.11 -10.60 -3.87
CA TYR A 46 -7.37 -11.48 -5.00
C TYR A 46 -6.53 -11.04 -6.22
N VAL A 47 -5.85 -12.00 -6.83
CA VAL A 47 -5.14 -11.84 -8.10
C VAL A 47 -5.78 -12.80 -9.10
N PRO A 48 -6.28 -12.33 -10.25
CA PRO A 48 -6.88 -13.20 -11.24
C PRO A 48 -5.84 -14.16 -11.81
N MET A 49 -6.26 -15.38 -12.14
CA MET A 49 -5.34 -16.47 -12.51
C MET A 49 -4.42 -16.13 -13.68
N ASN A 50 -4.90 -15.33 -14.64
CA ASN A 50 -4.11 -14.87 -15.79
C ASN A 50 -3.00 -13.86 -15.43
N GLN A 51 -3.03 -13.27 -14.23
CA GLN A 51 -2.02 -12.35 -13.71
C GLN A 51 -1.26 -12.96 -12.52
N TYR A 52 -1.58 -14.20 -12.14
CA TYR A 52 -0.94 -14.90 -11.04
C TYR A 52 0.45 -15.37 -11.45
N GLY A 53 1.44 -14.52 -11.19
CA GLY A 53 2.84 -14.81 -11.48
C GLY A 53 3.64 -15.22 -10.24
N TYR A 54 4.94 -15.43 -10.44
CA TYR A 54 5.89 -15.83 -9.39
C TYR A 54 5.88 -14.89 -8.16
N MET A 55 5.74 -13.57 -8.38
CA MET A 55 5.68 -12.60 -7.27
C MET A 55 4.41 -12.74 -6.42
N ALA A 56 3.27 -13.09 -7.04
CA ALA A 56 2.04 -13.35 -6.30
C ALA A 56 2.18 -14.62 -5.45
N LEU A 57 2.73 -15.69 -6.04
CA LEU A 57 3.06 -16.92 -5.32
C LEU A 57 3.98 -16.68 -4.11
N MET A 58 5.05 -15.91 -4.27
CA MET A 58 5.97 -15.63 -3.18
C MET A 58 5.30 -14.83 -2.05
N ASN A 59 4.45 -13.86 -2.41
CA ASN A 59 3.69 -13.10 -1.42
C ASN A 59 2.76 -14.00 -0.59
N ASP A 60 2.07 -14.93 -1.25
CA ASP A 60 1.16 -15.88 -0.60
C ASP A 60 1.94 -16.86 0.28
N TYR A 61 3.08 -17.37 -0.21
CA TYR A 61 3.96 -18.24 0.56
C TYR A 61 4.44 -17.58 1.85
N THR A 62 5.00 -16.36 1.77
CA THR A 62 5.44 -15.61 2.96
C THR A 62 4.29 -15.32 3.92
N PHE A 63 3.10 -15.01 3.38
CA PHE A 63 1.92 -14.81 4.22
C PHE A 63 1.55 -16.08 5.02
N LEU A 64 1.59 -17.26 4.39
CA LEU A 64 1.31 -18.53 5.07
C LEU A 64 2.37 -18.87 6.13
N GLU A 65 3.65 -18.62 5.85
CA GLU A 65 4.72 -18.82 6.84
C GLU A 65 4.58 -17.93 8.08
N GLU A 66 4.13 -16.68 7.90
CA GLU A 66 3.90 -15.75 9.03
C GLU A 66 2.71 -16.19 9.90
N VAL A 67 1.66 -16.75 9.31
CA VAL A 67 0.45 -17.20 10.03
C VAL A 67 0.68 -18.52 10.77
N GLY A 68 1.57 -19.37 10.26
CA GLY A 68 1.91 -20.66 10.88
C GLY A 68 2.83 -20.58 12.11
N ARG A 69 3.26 -19.38 12.52
CA ARG A 69 4.04 -19.12 13.74
C ARG A 69 3.16 -18.70 14.90
#